data_AF-A0A544U8D7-F1
#
_entry.id   AF-A0A544U8D7-F1
#
_cell.length_a   1.000
_cell.length_b   1.000
_cell.length_c   1.000
_cell.angle_alpha   90.00
_cell.angle_beta   90.00
_cell.angle_gamma   90.00
#
_symmetry.space_group_name_H-M   'P 1'
#
loop_
_entity.id
_entity.type
_entity.pdbx_description
1 polymer ?
#
loop_
_entity_poly.entity_id
_entity_poly.type
_entity_poly.pdbx_seq_one_letter_code
_entity_poly.pdbx_strand_id
1 'polypeptide(L)'
;MASLYQLNNAYAQLQQMIEEGQEGLEDTLASITDAVEEKLEAYAMVIKNIESDVEGIKSEEKRLAERRKVMENGINRMKQAIAETLGSSGQDKLKTEKFTFSFRKSSKVEVSNIDSLPQRYVKVERTISRADLAKALKAGEQIEGVQLVENQSLSIR
;
A
#
# COMPACT_ATOMS: atom_id res chain seq x y z
N MET A 1 -22.43 -14.99 2.29
CA MET A 1 -21.54 -14.23 3.19
C MET A 1 -22.11 -14.33 4.59
N ALA A 2 -21.28 -14.61 5.60
CA ALA A 2 -21.71 -14.55 6.98
C ALA A 2 -21.55 -13.10 7.43
N SER A 3 -22.65 -12.38 7.62
CA SER A 3 -22.59 -11.01 8.14
C SER A 3 -22.49 -11.04 9.66
N LEU A 4 -21.67 -10.15 10.23
CA LEU A 4 -21.53 -10.01 11.68
C LEU A 4 -22.85 -9.50 12.29
N TYR A 5 -23.53 -8.61 11.56
CA TYR A 5 -24.82 -8.05 11.92
C TYR A 5 -25.86 -8.28 10.82
N GLN A 6 -27.12 -8.44 11.24
CA GLN A 6 -28.26 -8.52 10.34
C GLN A 6 -28.77 -7.09 10.07
N LEU A 7 -28.91 -6.75 8.79
CA LEU A 7 -29.33 -5.42 8.34
C LEU A 7 -30.76 -5.48 7.81
N ASN A 8 -31.50 -4.37 7.96
CA ASN A 8 -32.75 -4.19 7.23
C ASN A 8 -32.49 -3.98 5.72
N ASN A 9 -33.53 -4.03 4.90
CA ASN A 9 -33.40 -3.98 3.44
C ASN A 9 -32.66 -2.72 2.92
N ALA A 10 -32.87 -1.54 3.53
CA ALA A 10 -32.26 -0.30 3.06
C ALA A 10 -30.75 -0.26 3.35
N TYR A 11 -30.33 -0.70 4.54
CA TYR A 11 -28.91 -0.74 4.90
C TYR A 11 -28.18 -1.92 4.25
N ALA A 12 -28.87 -3.03 3.98
CA ALA A 12 -28.32 -4.13 3.19
C ALA A 12 -28.02 -3.70 1.74
N GLN A 13 -28.91 -2.91 1.13
CA GLN A 13 -28.67 -2.31 -0.18
C GLN A 13 -27.47 -1.35 -0.15
N LEU A 14 -27.37 -0.50 0.88
CA LEU A 14 -26.22 0.37 1.07
C LEU A 14 -24.90 -0.43 1.17
N GLN A 15 -24.89 -1.52 1.94
CA GLN A 15 -23.72 -2.39 2.05
C GLN A 15 -23.33 -2.95 0.67
N GLN A 16 -24.29 -3.46 -0.10
CA GLN A 16 -24.04 -3.99 -1.43
C GLN A 16 -23.49 -2.93 -2.39
N MET A 17 -24.02 -1.70 -2.36
CA MET A 17 -23.50 -0.59 -3.18
C MET A 17 -22.03 -0.30 -2.86
N ILE A 18 -21.63 -0.36 -1.59
CA ILE A 18 -20.23 -0.14 -1.18
C ILE A 18 -19.34 -1.29 -1.67
N GLU A 19 -19.78 -2.54 -1.51
CA GLU A 19 -19.04 -3.72 -1.96
C GLU A 19 -18.82 -3.73 -3.48
N GLU A 20 -19.81 -3.26 -4.25
CA GLU A 20 -19.74 -3.15 -5.70
C GLU A 20 -19.00 -1.88 -6.17
N GLY A 21 -18.61 -0.99 -5.26
CA GLY A 21 -17.93 0.27 -5.58
C GLY A 21 -18.81 1.25 -6.35
N GLN A 22 -20.13 1.21 -6.13
CA GLN A 22 -21.08 2.11 -6.78
C GLN A 22 -20.94 3.54 -6.23
N GLU A 23 -21.06 4.52 -7.14
CA GLU A 23 -21.16 5.93 -6.78
C GLU A 23 -22.59 6.30 -6.34
N GLY A 24 -22.78 7.46 -5.71
CA GLY A 24 -24.11 7.94 -5.31
C GLY A 24 -24.62 7.37 -3.97
N LEU A 25 -23.73 6.90 -3.10
CA LEU A 25 -24.10 6.46 -1.74
C LEU A 25 -24.84 7.53 -0.96
N GLU A 26 -24.50 8.80 -1.20
CA GLU A 26 -25.08 9.98 -0.55
C GLU A 26 -26.61 10.07 -0.72
N ASP A 27 -27.11 9.74 -1.92
CA ASP A 27 -28.55 9.78 -2.20
C ASP A 27 -29.30 8.68 -1.42
N THR A 28 -28.74 7.47 -1.37
CA THR A 28 -29.26 6.36 -0.57
C THR A 28 -29.25 6.72 0.92
N LEU A 29 -28.14 7.28 1.42
CA LEU A 29 -28.00 7.73 2.81
C LEU A 29 -29.01 8.84 3.15
N ALA A 30 -29.27 9.76 2.22
CA ALA A 30 -30.23 10.86 2.39
C ALA A 30 -31.68 10.38 2.35
N SER A 31 -31.99 9.34 1.56
CA SER A 31 -33.35 8.76 1.46
C SER A 31 -33.82 8.03 2.72
N ILE A 32 -32.89 7.62 3.59
CA ILE A 32 -33.19 6.96 4.86
C ILE A 32 -33.70 7.99 5.86
N THR A 33 -34.97 7.83 6.27
CA THR A 33 -35.71 8.75 7.15
C THR A 33 -35.96 8.20 8.57
N ASP A 34 -35.27 7.12 8.94
CA ASP A 34 -35.33 6.50 10.28
C ASP A 34 -34.89 7.48 11.38
N ALA A 35 -35.20 7.13 12.64
CA ALA A 35 -34.72 7.87 13.80
C ALA A 35 -33.19 7.92 13.80
N VAL A 36 -32.62 9.04 14.28
CA VAL A 36 -31.16 9.27 14.26
C VAL A 36 -30.39 8.13 14.93
N GLU A 37 -30.90 7.62 16.06
CA GLU A 37 -30.26 6.52 16.80
C GLU A 37 -30.22 5.22 15.98
N GLU A 38 -31.36 4.81 15.40
CA GLU A 38 -31.48 3.61 14.56
C GLU A 38 -30.58 3.71 13.32
N LYS A 39 -30.54 4.91 12.72
CA LYS A 39 -29.71 5.21 11.54
C LYS A 39 -28.22 5.10 11.85
N LEU A 40 -27.78 5.66 12.98
CA LEU A 40 -26.38 5.57 13.41
C LEU A 40 -25.98 4.13 13.76
N GLU A 41 -26.84 3.39 14.46
CA GLU A 41 -26.60 1.98 14.78
C GLU A 41 -26.50 1.14 13.50
N ALA A 42 -27.40 1.33 12.55
CA ALA A 42 -27.36 0.62 11.28
C ALA A 42 -26.14 0.95 10.42
N TYR A 43 -25.68 2.20 10.42
CA TYR A 43 -24.42 2.57 9.78
C TYR A 43 -23.22 1.90 10.44
N ALA A 44 -23.18 1.85 11.77
CA ALA A 44 -22.13 1.13 12.47
C ALA A 44 -22.14 -0.37 12.12
N MET A 45 -23.31 -0.99 12.01
CA MET A 45 -23.44 -2.39 11.58
C MET A 45 -22.93 -2.63 10.15
N VAL A 46 -23.29 -1.76 9.19
CA VAL A 46 -22.78 -1.82 7.80
C VAL A 46 -21.25 -1.70 7.79
N ILE A 47 -20.70 -0.70 8.49
CA ILE A 47 -19.26 -0.48 8.58
C ILE A 47 -18.56 -1.71 9.15
N LYS A 48 -19.07 -2.30 10.25
CA LYS A 48 -18.45 -3.46 10.89
C LYS A 48 -18.48 -4.71 10.02
N ASN A 49 -19.55 -4.92 9.26
CA ASN A 49 -19.62 -6.01 8.28
C ASN A 49 -18.52 -5.84 7.22
N ILE A 50 -18.42 -4.66 6.62
CA ILE A 50 -17.44 -4.36 5.57
C ILE A 50 -16.01 -4.41 6.13
N GLU A 51 -15.76 -3.90 7.34
CA GLU A 51 -14.45 -3.99 8.00
C GLU A 51 -13.98 -5.45 8.15
N SER A 52 -14.90 -6.35 8.53
CA SER A 52 -14.61 -7.78 8.63
C SER A 52 -14.22 -8.39 7.28
N ASP A 53 -14.95 -8.07 6.22
CA ASP A 53 -14.65 -8.55 4.88
C ASP A 53 -13.31 -7.97 4.36
N VAL A 54 -13.05 -6.69 4.59
CA VAL A 54 -11.78 -6.02 4.26
C VAL A 54 -10.59 -6.68 4.98
N GLU A 55 -10.74 -7.04 6.25
CA GLU A 55 -9.69 -7.74 7.00
C GLU A 55 -9.43 -9.14 6.43
N GLY A 56 -10.50 -9.87 6.07
CA GLY A 56 -10.41 -11.17 5.39
C GLY A 56 -9.66 -11.06 4.06
N ILE A 57 -10.02 -10.08 3.23
CA ILE A 57 -9.35 -9.81 1.95
C ILE A 57 -7.87 -9.49 2.16
N LYS A 58 -7.53 -8.58 3.08
CA LYS A 58 -6.12 -8.22 3.38
C LYS A 58 -5.29 -9.42 3.83
N SER A 59 -5.88 -10.32 4.63
CA SER A 59 -5.21 -11.55 5.06
C SER A 59 -4.88 -12.45 3.87
N GLU A 60 -5.84 -12.65 2.96
CA GLU A 60 -5.63 -13.46 1.75
C GLU A 60 -4.66 -12.80 0.77
N GLU A 61 -4.73 -11.48 0.57
CA GLU A 61 -3.76 -10.73 -0.22
C GLU A 61 -2.34 -10.92 0.31
N LYS A 62 -2.15 -10.82 1.63
CA LYS A 62 -0.85 -11.06 2.27
C LYS A 62 -0.36 -12.47 2.00
N ARG A 63 -1.21 -13.48 2.19
CA ARG A 63 -0.88 -14.89 1.93
C ARG A 63 -0.48 -15.12 0.46
N LEU A 64 -1.20 -14.53 -0.47
CA LEU A 64 -0.91 -14.62 -1.91
C LEU A 64 0.38 -13.89 -2.28
N ALA A 65 0.64 -12.72 -1.69
CA ALA A 65 1.87 -11.96 -1.90
C ALA A 65 3.10 -12.71 -1.36
N GLU A 66 2.99 -13.36 -0.20
CA GLU A 66 4.04 -14.22 0.34
C GLU A 66 4.32 -15.42 -0.58
N ARG A 67 3.26 -16.09 -1.06
CA ARG A 67 3.39 -17.19 -2.02
C ARG A 67 4.07 -16.74 -3.32
N ARG A 68 3.68 -15.56 -3.85
CA ARG A 68 4.32 -14.95 -5.03
C ARG A 68 5.81 -14.76 -4.80
N LYS A 69 6.20 -14.17 -3.66
CA LYS A 69 7.60 -13.93 -3.30
C LYS A 69 8.42 -15.21 -3.23
N VAL A 70 7.85 -16.30 -2.71
CA VAL A 70 8.51 -17.62 -2.70
C VAL A 70 8.79 -18.11 -4.11
N MET A 71 7.82 -17.98 -5.03
CA MET A 71 8.00 -18.38 -6.44
C MET A 71 9.04 -17.51 -7.16
N GLU A 72 9.01 -16.19 -6.95
CA GLU A 72 10.02 -15.25 -7.48
C GLU A 72 11.43 -15.61 -7.00
N ASN A 73 11.57 -15.95 -5.72
CA ASN A 73 12.84 -16.42 -5.17
C ASN A 73 13.29 -17.74 -5.81
N GLY A 74 12.37 -18.68 -6.05
CA GLY A 74 12.66 -19.91 -6.78
C GLY A 74 13.16 -19.65 -8.21
N ILE A 75 12.53 -18.73 -8.93
CA ILE A 75 12.96 -18.30 -10.26
C ILE A 75 14.38 -17.70 -10.21
N ASN A 76 14.65 -16.84 -9.22
CA ASN A 76 15.98 -16.22 -9.08
C ASN A 76 17.06 -17.26 -8.78
N ARG A 77 16.80 -18.24 -7.91
CA ARG A 77 17.72 -19.36 -7.65
C ARG A 77 18.00 -20.16 -8.91
N MET A 78 16.97 -20.45 -9.72
CA MET A 78 17.16 -21.15 -10.99
C MET A 78 18.00 -20.34 -11.99
N LYS A 79 17.79 -19.02 -12.07
CA LYS A 79 18.63 -18.14 -12.91
C LYS A 79 20.09 -18.12 -12.43
N GLN A 80 20.32 -18.11 -11.12
CA GLN A 80 21.67 -18.20 -10.55
C GLN A 80 22.33 -19.54 -10.90
N ALA A 81 21.63 -20.67 -10.74
CA ALA A 81 22.15 -21.98 -11.12
C ALA A 81 22.49 -22.07 -12.62
N ILE A 82 21.66 -21.48 -13.49
CA ILE A 82 21.96 -21.38 -14.93
C ILE A 82 23.22 -20.55 -15.17
N ALA A 83 23.36 -19.41 -14.49
CA ALA A 83 24.55 -18.55 -14.60
C ALA A 83 25.82 -19.26 -14.12
N GLU A 84 25.77 -19.95 -12.98
CA GLU A 84 26.89 -20.74 -12.44
C GLU A 84 27.28 -21.87 -13.39
N THR A 85 26.30 -22.57 -13.96
CA THR A 85 26.52 -23.65 -14.92
C THR A 85 27.16 -23.13 -16.21
N LEU A 86 26.67 -22.00 -16.74
CA LEU A 86 27.22 -21.37 -17.95
C LEU A 86 28.62 -20.79 -17.71
N GLY A 87 28.87 -20.20 -16.54
CA GLY A 87 30.20 -19.70 -16.17
C GLY A 87 31.21 -20.83 -16.00
N SER A 88 30.81 -21.94 -15.36
CA SER A 88 31.67 -23.10 -15.13
C SER A 88 32.00 -23.87 -16.42
N SER A 89 31.13 -23.79 -17.44
CA SER A 89 31.41 -24.38 -18.76
C SER A 89 32.41 -23.57 -19.60
N GLY A 90 32.82 -22.38 -19.11
CA GLY A 90 33.73 -21.48 -19.81
C GLY A 90 33.12 -20.80 -21.04
N GLN A 91 31.80 -20.83 -21.19
CA GLN A 91 31.10 -20.26 -22.34
C GLN A 91 30.38 -18.97 -21.94
N ASP A 92 30.66 -17.86 -22.62
CA ASP A 92 29.93 -16.59 -22.39
C ASP A 92 28.52 -16.60 -23.00
N LYS A 93 28.26 -17.52 -23.93
CA LYS A 93 27.00 -17.68 -24.65
C LYS A 93 26.77 -19.13 -25.07
N LEU A 94 25.59 -19.65 -24.79
CA LEU A 94 25.13 -20.98 -25.17
C LEU A 94 23.77 -20.89 -25.85
N LYS A 95 23.65 -21.39 -27.08
CA LYS A 95 22.37 -21.48 -27.80
C LYS A 95 21.94 -22.95 -27.86
N THR A 96 20.72 -23.21 -27.43
CA THR A 96 20.03 -24.50 -27.57
C THR A 96 18.98 -24.40 -28.67
N GLU A 97 18.27 -25.50 -28.94
CA GLU A 97 17.16 -25.54 -29.90
C GLU A 97 16.05 -24.52 -29.55
N LYS A 98 15.79 -24.32 -28.25
CA LYS A 98 14.66 -23.51 -27.77
C LYS A 98 15.06 -22.17 -27.15
N PHE A 99 16.28 -22.05 -26.62
CA PHE A 99 16.68 -20.87 -25.83
C PHE A 99 18.12 -20.44 -26.13
N THR A 100 18.44 -19.19 -25.84
CA THR A 100 19.81 -18.67 -25.86
C THR A 100 20.15 -18.09 -24.49
N PHE A 101 21.23 -18.56 -23.90
CA PHE A 101 21.78 -18.10 -22.64
C PHE A 101 23.02 -17.26 -22.93
N SER A 102 23.12 -16.08 -22.34
CA SER A 102 24.30 -15.21 -22.47
C SER A 102 24.37 -14.26 -21.31
N PHE A 103 25.58 -13.95 -20.85
CA PHE A 103 25.77 -12.86 -19.90
C PHE A 103 25.56 -11.51 -20.56
N ARG A 104 24.72 -10.68 -19.95
CA ARG A 104 24.61 -9.26 -20.31
C ARG A 104 25.56 -8.47 -19.42
N LYS A 105 26.46 -7.69 -20.02
CA LYS A 105 27.25 -6.70 -19.29
C LYS A 105 26.35 -5.53 -18.87
N SER A 106 26.36 -5.20 -17.59
CA SER A 106 25.74 -4.00 -17.06
C SER A 106 26.73 -3.30 -16.13
N SER A 107 26.92 -2.01 -16.32
CA SER A 107 27.78 -1.17 -15.49
C SER A 107 26.90 -0.38 -14.53
N LYS A 108 27.19 -0.46 -13.22
CA LYS A 108 26.60 0.38 -12.19
C LYS A 108 27.70 1.28 -11.63
N VAL A 109 27.40 2.57 -11.45
CA VAL A 109 28.28 3.48 -10.71
C VAL A 109 28.05 3.21 -9.22
N GLU A 110 29.10 2.74 -8.55
CA GLU A 110 29.11 2.57 -7.11
C GLU A 110 29.74 3.81 -6.48
N VAL A 111 28.97 4.51 -5.64
CA VAL A 111 29.43 5.69 -4.90
C VAL A 111 29.83 5.21 -3.51
N SER A 112 31.13 5.17 -3.24
CA SER A 112 31.68 4.76 -1.93
C SER A 112 31.64 5.88 -0.90
N ASN A 113 31.74 7.14 -1.33
CA ASN A 113 31.64 8.31 -0.47
C ASN A 113 30.99 9.47 -1.24
N ILE A 114 29.90 10.02 -0.71
CA ILE A 114 29.14 11.12 -1.30
C ILE A 114 29.88 12.46 -1.10
N ASP A 115 30.59 12.62 0.02
CA ASP A 115 31.24 13.89 0.40
C ASP A 115 32.50 14.18 -0.42
N SER A 116 33.12 13.14 -1.00
CA SER A 116 34.24 13.30 -1.92
C SER A 116 33.82 13.55 -3.36
N LEU A 117 32.52 13.52 -3.66
CA LEU A 117 32.03 13.77 -5.01
C LEU A 117 32.02 15.28 -5.33
N PRO A 118 32.38 15.66 -6.57
CA PRO A 118 32.17 17.03 -7.04
C PRO A 118 30.70 17.43 -6.90
N GLN A 119 30.44 18.64 -6.35
CA GLN A 119 29.07 19.14 -6.10
C GLN A 119 28.16 19.13 -7.34
N ARG A 120 28.72 19.17 -8.55
CA ARG A 120 27.98 19.04 -9.83
C ARG A 120 27.20 17.72 -9.97
N TYR A 121 27.55 16.67 -9.22
CA TYR A 121 26.88 15.36 -9.25
C TYR A 121 26.07 15.05 -7.99
N VAL A 122 26.05 15.95 -7.00
CA VAL A 122 25.35 15.76 -5.72
C VAL A 122 24.12 16.65 -5.69
N LYS A 123 22.93 16.04 -5.59
CA LYS A 123 21.67 16.76 -5.37
C LYS A 123 21.38 16.83 -3.88
N VAL A 124 21.31 18.05 -3.32
CA VAL A 124 20.93 18.28 -1.93
C VAL A 124 19.42 18.43 -1.84
N GLU A 125 18.74 17.47 -1.23
CA GLU A 125 17.32 17.60 -0.89
C GLU A 125 17.18 18.26 0.49
N ARG A 126 16.44 19.38 0.55
CA ARG A 126 16.04 20.01 1.81
C ARG A 126 14.74 19.36 2.27
N THR A 127 14.81 18.51 3.28
CA THR A 127 13.63 17.92 3.91
C THR A 127 13.16 18.76 5.10
N ILE A 128 11.85 18.83 5.29
CA ILE A 128 11.23 19.57 6.39
C ILE A 128 10.97 18.58 7.54
N SER A 129 11.48 18.87 8.74
CA SER A 129 11.09 18.13 9.94
C SER A 129 9.74 18.63 10.46
N ARG A 130 8.65 18.07 9.94
CA ARG A 130 7.29 18.40 10.38
C ARG A 130 7.05 18.09 11.86
N ALA A 131 7.74 17.08 12.40
CA ALA A 131 7.62 16.69 13.80
C ALA A 131 8.21 17.75 14.73
N ASP A 132 9.38 18.31 14.39
CA ASP A 132 10.00 19.37 15.19
C ASP A 132 9.24 20.68 15.04
N LEU A 133 8.76 21.00 13.82
CA LEU A 133 7.83 22.12 13.61
C LEU A 133 6.55 21.98 14.44
N ALA A 134 5.95 20.80 14.51
CA ALA A 134 4.75 20.57 15.31
C ALA A 134 5.01 20.74 16.81
N LYS A 135 6.19 20.34 17.31
CA LYS A 135 6.59 20.57 18.71
C LYS A 135 6.81 22.06 19.00
N ALA A 136 7.54 22.76 18.14
CA ALA A 136 7.82 24.19 18.26
C ALA A 136 6.54 25.03 18.24
N LEU A 137 5.63 24.76 17.29
CA LEU A 137 4.33 25.43 17.22
C LEU A 137 3.46 25.15 18.45
N LYS A 138 3.46 23.91 18.98
CA LYS A 138 2.75 23.57 20.23
C LYS A 138 3.37 24.19 21.48
N ALA A 139 4.67 24.48 21.46
CA ALA A 139 5.39 25.17 22.52
C ALA A 139 5.22 26.70 22.48
N GLY A 140 4.51 27.24 21.48
CA GLY A 140 4.23 28.67 21.33
C GLY A 140 5.26 29.43 20.48
N GLU A 141 6.17 28.74 19.81
CA GLU A 141 7.17 29.34 18.94
C GLU A 141 6.52 29.74 17.59
N GLN A 142 6.62 31.01 17.19
CA GLN A 142 6.11 31.47 15.89
C GLN A 142 7.15 31.22 14.80
N ILE A 143 6.81 30.33 13.86
CA ILE A 143 7.65 30.01 12.70
C ILE A 143 6.97 30.55 11.45
N GLU A 144 7.62 31.49 10.75
CA GLU A 144 7.11 32.04 9.49
C GLU A 144 6.88 30.92 8.46
N GLY A 145 5.67 30.88 7.90
CA GLY A 145 5.30 29.93 6.84
C GLY A 145 4.74 28.58 7.32
N VAL A 146 4.47 28.38 8.62
CA VAL A 146 3.87 27.13 9.14
C VAL A 146 2.67 27.44 10.02
N GLN A 147 1.55 26.73 9.82
CA GLN A 147 0.34 26.84 10.62
C GLN A 147 -0.07 25.47 11.18
N LEU A 148 -0.58 25.45 12.42
CA LEU A 148 -1.15 24.26 13.04
C LEU A 148 -2.63 24.16 12.64
N VAL A 149 -3.01 23.07 11.96
CA VAL A 149 -4.41 22.78 11.58
C VAL A 149 -4.91 21.61 12.43
N GLU A 150 -5.95 21.84 13.24
CA GLU A 150 -6.61 20.80 14.01
C GLU A 150 -7.80 20.24 13.23
N ASN A 151 -7.81 18.91 13.01
CA ASN A 151 -8.93 18.19 12.39
C ASN A 151 -9.54 17.24 13.42
N GLN A 152 -10.87 17.18 13.49
CA GLN A 152 -11.59 16.21 14.31
C GLN A 152 -11.99 15.00 13.44
N SER A 153 -11.67 13.78 13.89
CA SER A 153 -12.07 12.53 13.23
C SER A 153 -13.05 11.74 14.09
N LEU A 154 -14.16 11.29 13.51
CA LEU A 154 -15.13 10.42 14.17
C LEU A 154 -14.52 9.03 14.47
N SER A 155 -14.76 8.49 15.66
CA SER A 155 -14.31 7.13 16.06
C SER A 155 -15.50 6.30 16.50
N ILE A 156 -15.65 5.11 15.89
CA ILE A 156 -16.63 4.09 16.27
C ILE A 156 -15.87 2.99 17.02
N ARG A 157 -16.29 2.67 18.24
CA ARG A 157 -15.71 1.58 19.06
C ARG A 157 -16.72 0.46 19.23
#